data_AF-A0A3N5GDF9-F1
#
_entry.id   AF-A0A3N5GDF9-F1
#
_cell.length_a   1.000
_cell.length_b   1.000
_cell.length_c   1.000
_cell.angle_alpha   90.00
_cell.angle_beta   90.00
_cell.angle_gamma   90.00
#
_symmetry.space_group_name_H-M   'P 1'
#
loop_
_entity.id
_entity.type
_entity.pdbx_description
1 polymer ?
#
loop_
_entity_poly.entity_id
_entity_poly.type
_entity_poly.pdbx_seq_one_letter_code
_entity_poly.pdbx_strand_id
1 'polypeptide(L)' 'PLPDECTIVAIIRQHQLLIPRGNTVLELADEVLALVHGKELSKFAALLAPPQPMVRK' A
#
# COMPACT_ATOMS: atom_id res chain seq x y z
N PRO A 1 1.04 10.81 -6.38
CA PRO A 1 2.31 10.62 -5.64
C PRO A 1 2.00 10.08 -4.24
N LEU A 2 2.93 9.37 -3.60
CA LEU A 2 2.75 8.96 -2.21
C LEU A 2 2.81 10.19 -1.29
N PRO A 3 2.06 10.20 -0.17
CA PRO A 3 2.18 11.23 0.85
C PRO A 3 3.56 11.21 1.51
N ASP A 4 3.91 12.30 2.20
CA ASP A 4 5.13 12.37 2.99
C ASP A 4 5.14 11.31 4.11
N GLU A 5 6.33 10.90 4.57
CA GLU A 5 6.50 9.93 5.67
C GLU A 5 5.71 8.60 5.46
N CYS A 6 5.57 8.19 4.21
CA CYS A 6 5.00 6.90 3.81
C CYS A 6 6.02 6.10 3.00
N THR A 7 6.08 4.79 3.21
CA THR A 7 6.95 3.88 2.45
C THR A 7 6.23 2.58 2.16
N ILE A 8 6.15 2.21 0.88
CA ILE A 8 5.70 0.87 0.50
C ILE A 8 6.85 -0.10 0.80
N VAL A 9 6.60 -1.05 1.70
CA VAL A 9 7.62 -2.01 2.16
C VAL A 9 7.59 -3.30 1.33
N ALA A 10 6.41 -3.69 0.85
CA ALA A 10 6.25 -4.87 0.02
C ALA A 10 4.93 -4.84 -0.76
N ILE A 11 4.87 -5.62 -1.83
CA ILE A 11 3.67 -5.90 -2.61
C ILE A 11 3.47 -7.41 -2.61
N ILE A 12 2.26 -7.88 -2.35
CA ILE A 12 1.89 -9.28 -2.54
C ILE A 12 1.10 -9.36 -3.84
N ARG A 13 1.64 -10.11 -4.80
CA ARG A 13 1.04 -10.33 -6.12
C ARG A 13 1.02 -11.82 -6.41
N GLN A 14 -0.15 -12.35 -6.73
CA GLN A 14 -0.30 -13.78 -7.05
C GLN A 14 0.32 -14.69 -5.98
N HIS A 15 0.14 -14.36 -4.69
CA HIS A 15 0.71 -15.06 -3.54
C HIS A 15 2.24 -15.01 -3.42
N GLN A 16 2.91 -14.09 -4.13
CA GLN A 16 4.35 -13.86 -4.02
C GLN A 16 4.63 -12.49 -3.40
N LEU A 17 5.62 -12.44 -2.50
CA LEU A 17 6.09 -11.20 -1.90
C LEU A 17 7.15 -10.55 -2.80
N LEU A 18 6.90 -9.32 -3.22
CA LEU A 18 7.79 -8.51 -4.05
C LEU A 18 8.27 -7.30 -3.24
N ILE A 19 9.57 -7.02 -3.29
CA ILE A 19 10.14 -5.80 -2.70
C ILE A 19 10.17 -4.70 -3.77
N PRO A 20 9.39 -3.63 -3.63
CA PRO A 20 9.31 -2.58 -4.64
C PRO A 20 10.63 -1.83 -4.78
N ARG A 21 10.94 -1.45 -6.02
CA ARG A 21 12.04 -0.57 -6.41
C ARG A 21 11.44 0.73 -6.94
N GLY A 22 12.28 1.75 -7.18
CA GLY A 22 11.80 3.07 -7.63
C GLY A 22 10.99 3.07 -8.94
N ASN A 23 11.06 2.00 -9.73
CA ASN A 23 10.32 1.81 -10.97
C ASN A 23 9.19 0.76 -10.86
N THR A 24 8.88 0.25 -9.66
CA THR A 24 7.81 -0.73 -9.50
C THR A 24 6.46 -0.09 -9.78
N VAL A 25 5.71 -0.70 -10.71
CA VAL A 25 4.36 -0.30 -11.08
C VAL A 25 3.37 -1.22 -10.39
N LEU A 26 2.40 -0.62 -9.69
CA LEU A 26 1.29 -1.36 -9.08
C LEU A 26 0.33 -1.86 -10.15
N GLU A 27 -0.13 -3.09 -9.99
CA GLU A 27 -1.10 -3.73 -10.86
C GLU A 27 -2.41 -3.97 -10.12
N LEU A 28 -3.48 -4.28 -10.88
CA LEU A 28 -4.75 -4.66 -10.29
C LEU A 28 -4.57 -5.92 -9.43
N ALA A 29 -5.27 -5.95 -8.30
CA ALA A 29 -5.19 -6.99 -7.28
C ALA A 29 -3.85 -7.09 -6.53
N ASP A 30 -2.95 -6.11 -6.66
CA ASP A 30 -1.82 -6.00 -5.74
C ASP A 30 -2.29 -5.68 -4.32
N GLU A 31 -1.81 -6.47 -3.36
CA GLU A 31 -1.94 -6.14 -1.95
C GLU A 31 -0.69 -5.40 -1.50
N VAL A 32 -0.87 -4.17 -1.04
CA VAL A 32 0.24 -3.27 -0.71
C VAL A 32 0.45 -3.23 0.81
N LEU A 33 1.66 -3.57 1.25
CA LEU A 33 2.10 -3.35 2.62
C LEU A 33 2.89 -2.04 2.68
N ALA A 34 2.47 -1.12 3.53
CA ALA A 34 3.11 0.17 3.71
C ALA A 34 3.28 0.54 5.18
N LEU A 35 4.40 1.18 5.49
CA LEU A 35 4.62 1.89 6.73
C LEU A 35 4.20 3.35 6.52
N VAL A 36 3.27 3.82 7.34
CA VAL A 36 2.66 5.14 7.20
C VAL A 36 2.64 5.81 8.56
N HIS A 37 3.13 7.05 8.62
CA HIS A 37 2.94 7.86 9.82
C HIS A 37 1.44 8.13 10.04
N GLY A 38 0.95 7.98 11.28
CA GLY A 38 -0.50 8.04 11.57
C GLY A 38 -1.20 9.32 11.07
N LYS A 39 -0.50 10.46 11.08
CA LYS A 39 -0.98 11.75 10.54
C LYS A 39 -1.31 11.71 9.04
N GLU A 40 -0.66 10.84 8.27
CA GLU A 40 -0.81 10.72 6.82
C GLU A 40 -1.71 9.53 6.43
N LEU A 41 -2.20 8.76 7.41
CA LEU A 41 -2.99 7.55 7.17
C LEU A 41 -4.22 7.82 6.29
N SER A 42 -4.96 8.89 6.55
CA SER A 42 -6.15 9.24 5.75
C SER A 42 -5.80 9.60 4.30
N LYS A 43 -4.68 10.30 4.07
CA LYS A 43 -4.23 10.64 2.70
C LYS A 43 -3.75 9.40 1.95
N PHE A 44 -3.01 8.53 2.62
CA PHE A 44 -2.58 7.25 2.04
C PHE A 44 -3.78 6.35 1.73
N ALA A 45 -4.74 6.25 2.66
CA ALA A 45 -5.96 5.47 2.48
C ALA A 45 -6.78 5.97 1.28
N ALA A 46 -6.89 7.28 1.06
CA ALA A 46 -7.60 7.81 -0.10
C ALA A 46 -7.01 7.35 -1.46
N LEU A 47 -5.74 6.93 -1.49
CA LEU A 47 -5.07 6.45 -2.70
C LEU A 47 -5.19 4.94 -2.92
N LEU A 48 -5.09 4.15 -1.85
CA LEU A 48 -4.87 2.70 -1.93
C LEU A 48 -5.76 1.87 -0.99
N ALA A 49 -6.63 2.49 -0.20
CA ALA A 49 -7.52 1.73 0.66
C ALA A 49 -8.53 0.94 -0.18
N PRO A 50 -8.85 -0.29 0.25
CA PRO A 50 -9.93 -1.04 -0.37
C PRO A 50 -11.26 -0.29 -0.17
N PRO A 51 -12.20 -0.40 -1.13
CA PRO A 51 -13.52 0.24 -1.03
C PRO A 51 -14.34 -0.24 0.17
N GLN A 52 -13.97 -1.38 0.76
CA GLN A 52 -14.47 -1.83 2.05
C GLN A 52 -13.29 -2.08 2.98
N PRO A 53 -13.23 -1.44 4.16
CA PRO A 53 -12.19 -1.70 5.13
C PRO A 53 -12.22 -3.18 5.53
N MET A 54 -11.10 -3.88 5.38
CA MET A 54 -10.98 -5.23 5.91
C MET A 54 -11.06 -5.15 7.44
N VAL A 55 -12.21 -5.55 8.00
CA VAL A 55 -12.34 -5.78 9.43
C VAL A 55 -11.47 -6.98 9.75
N ARG A 56 -10.31 -6.75 10.37
CA ARG A 56 -9.53 -7.84 10.96
C ARG A 56 -10.42 -8.49 12.03
N LYS A 57 -10.76 -9.76 11.84
CA LYS A 57 -11.35 -10.60 12.88
C LYS A 57 -10.33 -10.86 13.98
#